data_AF-A0A7V2AN21-F1
#
_entry.id   AF-A0A7V2AN21-F1
#
_cell.length_a   1.000
_cell.length_b   1.000
_cell.length_c   1.000
_cell.angle_alpha   90.00
_cell.angle_beta   90.00
_cell.angle_gamma   90.00
#
_symmetry.space_group_name_H-M   'P 1'
#
loop_
_entity.id
_entity.type
_entity.pdbx_description
1 polymer ?
#
loop_
_entity_poly.entity_id
_entity_poly.type
_entity_poly.pdbx_seq_one_letter_code
_entity_poly.pdbx_strand_id
1 'polypeptide(L)'
;MANIKANNNSSRAKCLMIQGTASSVGKSIITAGLCRLFKQDGYEVSPFKSQNMALNSFITREGKEMGRAQVVQAEAAGKEPSVEMNPILLKPTTDRKAQVIINGEVYGNMSAVEYHNFKPELAEMVGDIYNRLAE
;
A
#
# COMPACT_ATOMS: atom_id res chain seq x y z
N MET A 1 -36.26 -15.84 -22.64
CA MET A 1 -35.20 -14.83 -22.46
C MET A 1 -34.15 -15.42 -21.52
N ALA A 2 -33.01 -15.81 -22.06
CA ALA A 2 -31.91 -16.35 -21.27
C ALA A 2 -31.21 -15.20 -20.54
N ASN A 3 -31.30 -15.18 -19.21
CA ASN A 3 -30.49 -14.29 -18.39
C ASN A 3 -29.06 -14.79 -18.43
N ILE A 4 -28.22 -14.06 -19.18
CA ILE A 4 -26.77 -14.20 -19.16
C ILE A 4 -26.34 -13.87 -17.73
N LYS A 5 -26.03 -14.89 -16.93
CA LYS A 5 -25.28 -14.71 -15.70
C LYS A 5 -23.95 -14.08 -16.08
N ALA A 6 -23.68 -12.89 -15.55
CA ALA A 6 -22.36 -12.28 -15.64
C ALA A 6 -21.32 -13.32 -15.21
N ASN A 7 -20.29 -13.48 -16.05
CA ASN A 7 -19.27 -14.49 -15.91
C ASN A 7 -18.38 -14.10 -14.72
N ASN A 8 -18.73 -14.53 -13.51
CA ASN A 8 -17.97 -14.28 -12.27
C ASN A 8 -16.73 -15.17 -12.21
N ASN A 9 -15.79 -14.96 -13.12
CA ASN A 9 -14.51 -15.64 -13.11
C ASN A 9 -13.37 -14.64 -12.89
N SER A 10 -13.51 -13.73 -11.92
CA SER A 10 -12.33 -13.02 -11.40
C SER A 10 -11.51 -14.03 -10.59
N SER A 11 -10.44 -14.52 -11.20
CA SER A 11 -9.43 -15.29 -10.48
C SER A 11 -8.62 -14.31 -9.64
N ARG A 12 -8.71 -14.41 -8.32
CA ARG A 12 -7.89 -13.66 -7.36
C ARG A 12 -6.42 -13.59 -7.82
N ALA A 13 -5.84 -12.40 -7.77
CA ALA A 13 -4.45 -12.13 -8.13
C ALA A 13 -3.48 -13.02 -7.35
N LYS A 14 -2.41 -13.44 -8.01
CA LYS A 14 -1.30 -14.15 -7.37
C LYS A 14 -0.49 -13.17 -6.51
N CYS A 15 -0.15 -13.58 -5.29
CA CYS A 15 0.66 -12.76 -4.38
C CYS A 15 2.15 -13.10 -4.50
N LEU A 16 2.98 -12.08 -4.68
CA LEU A 16 4.43 -12.17 -4.59
C LEU A 16 4.93 -11.22 -3.49
N MET A 17 5.46 -11.78 -2.40
CA MET A 17 5.98 -11.00 -1.28
C MET A 17 7.49 -10.77 -1.42
N ILE A 18 7.91 -9.50 -1.41
CA ILE A 18 9.33 -9.12 -1.46
C ILE A 18 9.84 -8.88 -0.04
N GLN A 19 10.80 -9.72 0.37
CA GLN A 19 11.38 -9.71 1.72
C GLN A 19 12.87 -9.34 1.68
N GLY A 20 13.43 -9.01 2.84
CA GLY A 20 14.86 -8.69 2.96
C GLY A 20 15.30 -8.68 4.42
N THR A 21 16.59 -8.92 4.64
CA THR A 21 17.19 -9.13 5.97
C THR A 21 17.49 -7.84 6.74
N ALA A 22 17.45 -6.69 6.07
CA ALA A 22 17.62 -5.38 6.69
C ALA A 22 16.74 -4.31 6.02
N SER A 23 16.63 -3.16 6.68
CA SER A 23 16.09 -1.94 6.07
C SER A 23 17.02 -1.44 4.96
N SER A 24 16.47 -0.72 3.98
CA SER A 24 17.24 -0.08 2.89
C SER A 24 18.04 -0.99 1.94
N VAL A 25 17.88 -2.32 2.00
CA VAL A 25 18.51 -3.28 1.05
C VAL A 25 17.94 -3.28 -0.38
N GLY A 26 17.18 -2.25 -0.77
CA GLY A 26 16.64 -2.12 -2.13
C GLY A 26 15.27 -2.76 -2.39
N LYS A 27 14.59 -3.31 -1.37
CA LYS A 27 13.25 -3.94 -1.52
C LYS A 27 12.27 -3.09 -2.34
N SER A 28 12.13 -1.80 -2.02
CA SER A 28 11.18 -0.92 -2.70
C SER A 28 11.49 -0.74 -4.19
N ILE A 29 12.78 -0.67 -4.54
CA ILE A 29 13.23 -0.53 -5.93
C ILE A 29 13.04 -1.84 -6.70
N ILE A 30 13.35 -2.98 -6.07
CA ILE A 30 13.08 -4.30 -6.65
C ILE A 30 11.58 -4.48 -6.91
N THR A 31 10.73 -4.13 -5.94
CA THR A 31 9.27 -4.16 -6.13
C THR A 31 8.84 -3.27 -7.29
N ALA A 32 9.37 -2.04 -7.42
CA ALA A 32 9.05 -1.17 -8.55
C ALA A 32 9.51 -1.77 -9.89
N GLY A 33 10.71 -2.35 -9.95
CA GLY A 33 11.22 -3.05 -11.14
C GLY A 33 10.33 -4.22 -11.55
N LEU A 34 9.88 -5.04 -10.59
CA LEU A 34 8.96 -6.13 -10.84
C LEU A 34 7.58 -5.63 -11.31
N CYS A 35 7.04 -4.57 -10.70
CA CYS A 35 5.82 -3.92 -11.18
C CYS A 35 5.94 -3.47 -12.63
N ARG A 36 7.06 -2.85 -13.00
CA ARG A 36 7.31 -2.43 -14.39
C ARG A 36 7.43 -3.62 -15.34
N LEU A 37 8.18 -4.65 -14.95
CA LEU A 37 8.36 -5.87 -15.74
C LEU A 37 7.01 -6.54 -16.01
N PHE A 38 6.23 -6.82 -14.97
CA PHE A 38 4.91 -7.46 -15.13
C PHE A 38 3.97 -6.62 -15.99
N LYS A 39 3.98 -5.28 -15.83
CA LYS A 39 3.19 -4.40 -16.68
C LYS A 39 3.63 -4.46 -18.16
N GLN A 40 4.93 -4.53 -18.43
CA GLN A 40 5.48 -4.64 -19.79
C GLN A 40 5.16 -6.00 -20.42
N ASP A 41 5.11 -7.06 -19.62
CA ASP A 41 4.72 -8.41 -20.05
C ASP A 41 3.19 -8.57 -20.22
N GLY A 42 2.42 -7.50 -20.01
CA GLY A 42 0.97 -7.48 -20.22
C GLY A 42 0.13 -7.93 -19.01
N TYR A 43 0.75 -8.18 -17.85
CA TYR A 43 0.03 -8.49 -16.63
C TYR A 43 -0.58 -7.25 -15.97
N GLU A 44 -1.71 -7.44 -15.29
CA GLU A 44 -2.18 -6.49 -14.30
C GLU A 44 -1.48 -6.75 -12.97
N VAL A 45 -0.86 -5.70 -12.42
CA VAL A 45 -0.11 -5.77 -11.16
C VAL A 45 -0.47 -4.57 -10.29
N SER A 46 -0.58 -4.78 -8.98
CA SER A 46 -0.74 -3.71 -7.99
C SER A 46 0.30 -3.88 -6.89
N PRO A 47 1.06 -2.82 -6.51
CA PRO A 47 1.91 -2.88 -5.34
C PRO A 47 1.06 -2.77 -4.07
N PHE A 48 1.54 -3.39 -2.99
CA PHE A 48 0.91 -3.27 -1.69
C PHE A 48 1.94 -3.27 -0.58
N LYS A 49 1.86 -2.26 0.30
CA LYS A 49 2.61 -2.19 1.54
C LYS A 49 1.71 -1.64 2.65
N SER A 50 1.17 -2.54 3.46
CA SER A 50 0.24 -2.22 4.55
C SER A 50 0.69 -1.04 5.42
N GLN A 51 1.96 -1.05 5.83
CA GLN A 51 2.56 0.00 6.67
C GLN A 51 3.89 0.48 6.09
N ASN A 52 4.02 1.79 5.92
CA ASN A 52 5.27 2.47 5.63
C ASN A 52 5.63 3.45 6.76
N MET A 53 6.93 3.75 6.91
CA MET A 53 7.42 4.80 7.80
C MET A 53 8.37 5.70 7.01
N ALA A 54 7.95 6.93 6.76
CA ALA A 54 8.68 7.90 5.95
C ALA A 54 8.26 9.32 6.33
N LEU A 55 9.20 10.27 6.29
CA LEU A 55 8.89 11.70 6.49
C LEU A 55 8.31 12.34 5.23
N ASN A 56 8.82 11.91 4.07
CA ASN A 56 8.42 12.43 2.77
C ASN A 56 7.25 11.61 2.20
N SER A 57 6.21 12.32 1.80
CA SER A 57 4.99 11.76 1.24
C SER A 57 4.62 12.44 -0.08
N PHE A 58 3.53 11.98 -0.65
CA PHE A 58 2.89 12.48 -1.85
C PHE A 58 1.41 12.69 -1.57
N ILE A 59 0.84 13.73 -2.18
CA ILE A 59 -0.59 14.02 -2.12
C ILE A 59 -1.21 13.48 -3.41
N THR A 60 -2.11 12.51 -3.29
CA THR A 60 -2.84 11.93 -4.42
C THR A 60 -3.77 12.97 -5.06
N ARG A 61 -4.34 12.65 -6.23
CA ARG A 61 -5.35 13.51 -6.88
C ARG A 61 -6.57 13.79 -6.00
N GLU A 62 -6.86 12.90 -5.06
CA GLU A 62 -7.95 13.02 -4.09
C GLU A 62 -7.57 13.85 -2.86
N GLY A 63 -6.35 14.41 -2.81
CA GLY A 63 -5.86 15.17 -1.65
C GLY A 63 -5.37 14.29 -0.49
N LYS A 64 -5.24 12.98 -0.70
CA LYS A 64 -4.88 12.00 0.34
C LYS A 64 -3.37 11.77 0.39
N GLU A 65 -2.83 11.42 1.55
CA GLU A 65 -1.38 11.29 1.74
C GLU A 65 -0.89 9.83 1.65
N MET A 66 0.17 9.57 0.88
CA MET A 66 0.83 8.25 0.81
C MET A 66 2.35 8.34 0.69
N GLY A 67 3.06 7.25 1.04
CA GLY A 67 4.52 7.20 0.96
C GLY A 67 5.05 7.20 -0.48
N ARG A 68 6.10 7.99 -0.75
CA ARG A 68 6.68 8.11 -2.11
C ARG A 68 7.19 6.81 -2.71
N ALA A 69 7.68 5.89 -1.89
CA ALA A 69 8.11 4.58 -2.38
C ALA A 69 6.95 3.81 -3.05
N GLN A 70 5.74 3.91 -2.52
CA GLN A 70 4.55 3.25 -3.09
C GLN A 70 4.03 4.01 -4.31
N VAL A 71 4.19 5.33 -4.37
CA VAL A 71 3.90 6.13 -5.58
C VAL A 71 4.73 5.64 -6.76
N VAL A 72 6.06 5.55 -6.58
CA VAL A 72 6.96 5.05 -7.64
C VAL A 72 6.60 3.63 -8.06
N GLN A 73 6.17 2.78 -7.12
CA GLN A 73 5.70 1.43 -7.42
C GLN A 73 4.38 1.43 -8.22
N ALA A 74 3.45 2.32 -7.89
CA ALA A 74 2.17 2.49 -8.60
C ALA A 74 2.41 2.94 -10.05
N GLU A 75 3.25 3.96 -10.23
CA GLU A 75 3.66 4.46 -11.54
C GLU A 75 4.39 3.39 -12.36
N ALA A 76 5.24 2.59 -11.72
CA ALA A 76 5.90 1.45 -12.35
C ALA A 76 4.90 0.40 -12.82
N ALA A 77 3.86 0.13 -12.02
CA ALA A 77 2.74 -0.74 -12.38
C ALA A 77 1.80 -0.13 -13.45
N GLY A 78 1.97 1.16 -13.80
CA GLY A 78 1.07 1.88 -14.69
C GLY A 78 -0.31 2.14 -14.07
N LYS A 79 -0.39 2.22 -12.74
CA LYS A 79 -1.60 2.55 -11.98
C LYS A 79 -1.48 3.96 -11.41
N GLU A 80 -2.62 4.65 -11.30
CA GLU A 80 -2.67 5.92 -10.55
C GLU A 80 -2.35 5.65 -9.07
N PRO A 81 -1.54 6.49 -8.41
CA PRO A 81 -1.23 6.33 -6.99
C PRO A 81 -2.49 6.37 -6.12
N SER A 82 -2.73 5.29 -5.39
CA SER A 82 -3.84 5.15 -4.44
C SER A 82 -3.32 4.85 -3.04
N VAL A 83 -3.95 5.43 -2.03
CA VAL A 83 -3.61 5.18 -0.62
C VAL A 83 -3.92 3.74 -0.20
N GLU A 84 -4.73 3.01 -0.95
CA GLU A 84 -4.95 1.58 -0.74
C GLU A 84 -3.66 0.74 -0.91
N MET A 85 -2.72 1.23 -1.72
CA MET A 85 -1.40 0.60 -1.88
C MET A 85 -0.49 0.85 -0.66
N ASN A 86 -0.82 1.84 0.18
CA ASN A 86 -0.14 2.17 1.42
C ASN A 86 -1.12 2.70 2.49
N PRO A 87 -1.99 1.84 3.07
CA PRO A 87 -3.10 2.30 3.89
C PRO A 87 -2.66 2.90 5.22
N ILE A 88 -1.47 2.55 5.72
CA ILE A 88 -0.89 3.13 6.92
C ILE A 88 0.46 3.78 6.61
N LEU A 89 0.57 5.07 6.91
CA LEU A 89 1.82 5.83 6.82
C LEU A 89 2.14 6.42 8.20
N LEU A 90 3.34 6.12 8.69
CA LEU A 90 3.88 6.69 9.91
C LEU A 90 4.92 7.74 9.57
N LYS A 91 4.75 8.96 10.08
CA LYS A 91 5.72 10.05 9.94
C LYS A 91 6.36 10.33 11.31
N PRO A 92 7.60 9.90 11.54
CA PRO A 92 8.29 10.17 12.80
C PRO A 92 8.32 11.66 13.14
N THR A 93 8.16 12.00 14.41
CA THR A 93 8.28 13.37 14.93
C THR A 93 9.34 13.43 16.04
N THR A 94 9.68 14.64 16.49
CA THR A 94 10.85 14.91 17.35
C THR A 94 10.77 14.28 18.75
N ASP A 95 9.57 13.90 19.22
CA ASP A 95 9.33 13.47 20.62
C ASP A 95 9.07 11.96 20.77
N ARG A 96 9.73 11.10 19.99
CA ARG A 96 9.48 9.64 19.95
C ARG A 96 8.02 9.27 19.62
N LYS A 97 7.30 10.20 19.00
CA LYS A 97 5.98 9.99 18.43
C LYS A 97 6.08 9.84 16.92
N ALA A 98 5.00 9.36 16.33
CA ALA A 98 4.76 9.43 14.91
C ALA A 98 3.37 10.01 14.68
N GLN A 99 3.24 10.86 13.66
CA GLN A 99 1.95 11.15 13.08
C GLN A 99 1.50 9.89 12.34
N VAL A 100 0.34 9.37 12.74
CA VAL A 100 -0.31 8.21 12.16
C VAL A 100 -1.29 8.71 11.10
N ILE A 101 -1.08 8.24 9.87
CA ILE A 101 -1.96 8.51 8.74
C ILE A 101 -2.61 7.20 8.33
N ILE A 102 -3.94 7.19 8.22
CA ILE A 102 -4.76 6.03 7.88
C ILE A 102 -5.59 6.39 6.65
N ASN A 103 -5.53 5.56 5.61
CA ASN A 103 -6.21 5.80 4.33
C ASN A 103 -6.02 7.23 3.82
N GLY A 104 -4.77 7.71 3.98
CA GLY A 104 -4.32 9.03 3.56
C GLY A 104 -4.80 10.23 4.36
N GLU A 105 -5.42 10.03 5.51
CA GLU A 105 -5.85 11.09 6.42
C GLU A 105 -5.13 11.01 7.75
N VAL A 106 -4.86 12.17 8.35
CA VAL A 106 -4.24 12.25 9.67
C VAL A 106 -5.21 11.69 10.71
N TYR A 107 -4.82 10.58 11.34
CA TYR A 107 -5.55 9.99 12.45
C TYR A 107 -5.17 10.64 13.79
N GLY A 108 -3.87 10.86 14.01
CA GLY A 108 -3.37 11.46 15.24
C GLY A 108 -1.87 11.30 15.43
N ASN A 109 -1.37 11.65 16.60
CA ASN A 109 0.02 11.42 16.98
C ASN A 109 0.09 10.36 18.07
N MET A 110 0.93 9.34 17.88
CA MET A 110 1.09 8.23 18.83
C MET A 110 2.56 7.98 19.09
N SER A 111 2.91 7.64 20.32
CA SER A 111 4.18 6.98 20.66
C SER A 111 4.24 5.59 20.03
N ALA A 112 5.45 5.01 20.00
CA ALA A 112 5.63 3.65 19.50
C ALA A 112 4.78 2.61 20.27
N VAL A 113 4.61 2.79 21.59
CA VAL A 113 3.82 1.87 22.44
C VAL A 113 2.33 2.01 22.16
N GLU A 114 1.82 3.24 22.11
CA GLU A 114 0.41 3.51 21.77
C GLU A 114 0.07 2.93 20.40
N TYR A 115 0.91 3.19 19.39
CA TYR A 115 0.69 2.66 18.04
C TYR A 115 0.78 1.12 18.01
N HIS A 116 1.69 0.51 18.77
CA HIS A 116 1.78 -0.94 18.85
C HIS A 116 0.49 -1.58 19.38
N ASN A 117 -0.12 -0.98 20.41
CA ASN A 117 -1.38 -1.45 20.99
C ASN A 117 -2.59 -1.17 20.09
N PHE A 118 -2.56 -0.08 19.34
CA PHE A 118 -3.62 0.30 18.40
C PHE A 118 -3.59 -0.50 17.10
N LYS A 119 -2.40 -0.86 16.60
CA LYS A 119 -2.21 -1.52 15.29
C LYS A 119 -3.09 -2.76 15.04
N PRO A 120 -3.37 -3.65 16.01
CA PRO A 120 -4.28 -4.78 15.81
C PRO A 120 -5.68 -4.39 15.35
N GLU A 121 -6.20 -3.23 15.78
CA GLU A 121 -7.51 -2.72 15.37
C GLU A 121 -7.59 -2.40 13.87
N LEU A 122 -6.43 -2.22 13.21
CA LEU A 122 -6.33 -1.92 11.79
C LEU A 122 -6.28 -3.17 10.89
N ALA A 123 -6.18 -4.37 11.48
CA ALA A 123 -5.93 -5.60 10.74
C ALA A 123 -7.07 -5.94 9.76
N GLU A 124 -8.33 -5.78 10.19
CA GLU A 124 -9.51 -6.04 9.37
C GLU A 124 -9.54 -5.09 8.16
N MET A 125 -9.42 -3.78 8.39
CA MET A 125 -9.37 -2.76 7.35
C MET A 125 -8.24 -3.01 6.33
N VAL A 126 -7.04 -3.35 6.80
CA VAL A 126 -5.90 -3.66 5.92
C VAL A 126 -6.16 -4.94 5.11
N GLY A 127 -6.80 -5.94 5.72
CA GLY A 127 -7.20 -7.18 5.06
C GLY A 127 -8.21 -6.95 3.93
N ASP A 128 -9.23 -6.12 4.19
CA ASP A 128 -10.25 -5.77 3.19
C ASP A 128 -9.67 -4.99 2.02
N ILE A 129 -8.80 -4.01 2.29
CA ILE A 129 -8.08 -3.28 1.25
C ILE A 129 -7.22 -4.24 0.40
N TYR A 130 -6.47 -5.13 1.06
CA TYR A 130 -5.65 -6.10 0.35
C TYR A 130 -6.48 -7.04 -0.53
N ASN A 131 -7.65 -7.48 -0.06
CA ASN A 131 -8.56 -8.32 -0.83
C ASN A 131 -9.11 -7.57 -2.04
N ARG A 132 -9.55 -6.31 -1.89
CA ARG A 132 -10.03 -5.48 -3.01
C ARG A 132 -8.97 -5.24 -4.08
N LEU A 133 -7.70 -5.06 -3.68
CA LEU A 133 -6.58 -4.93 -4.62
C LEU A 133 -6.20 -6.24 -5.33
N ALA A 134 -6.65 -7.37 -4.80
CA ALA A 134 -6.36 -8.70 -5.33
C ALA A 134 -7.50 -9.29 -6.16
N GLU A 135 -8.62 -8.56 -6.32
CA GLU A 135 -9.74 -8.90 -7.20
C GLU A 135 -9.57 -8.32 -8.61
#